data_AF-A0A535XEF9-F1
#
_entry.id   AF-A0A535XEF9-F1
#
_cell.length_a   1.000
_cell.length_b   1.000
_cell.length_c   1.000
_cell.angle_alpha   90.00
_cell.angle_beta   90.00
_cell.angle_gamma   90.00
#
_symmetry.space_group_name_H-M   'P 1'
#
loop_
_entity.id
_entity.type
_entity.pdbx_description
1 polymer ?
#
loop_
_entity_poly.entity_id
_entity_poly.type
_entity_poly.pdbx_seq_one_letter_code
_entity_poly.pdbx_strand_id
1 'polypeptide(L)'
;HMFVFYYAVLSEVSPPVALSPFAAAAITGGNPYKTMMLTWKYALPCFLVPFMFTQPDGLAILWTGSSIPEAALASVSAAVGIIALVAGVGGYLLQPTNLVERVFLIAGGLLLLAPGLGADIAGLALFGMAAASQLFRARRPATAAA
;
A
#
# COMPACT_ATOMS: atom_id res chain seq x y z
N HIS A 1 -15.24 -6.23 -15.05
CA HIS A 1 -16.17 -5.62 -14.08
C HIS A 1 -15.52 -5.24 -12.75
N MET A 2 -14.53 -6.00 -12.26
CA MET A 2 -13.83 -5.70 -11.00
C MET A 2 -13.19 -4.31 -10.91
N PHE A 3 -12.66 -3.78 -12.03
CA PHE A 3 -12.12 -2.42 -12.08
C PHE A 3 -13.13 -1.37 -11.61
N VAL A 4 -14.32 -1.37 -12.22
CA VAL A 4 -15.38 -0.39 -11.89
C VAL A 4 -15.90 -0.60 -10.47
N PHE A 5 -16.07 -1.86 -10.04
CA PHE A 5 -16.48 -2.17 -8.67
C PHE A 5 -15.48 -1.64 -7.63
N TYR A 6 -14.17 -1.84 -7.84
CA TYR A 6 -13.14 -1.37 -6.93
C TYR A 6 -13.12 0.16 -6.84
N TYR A 7 -13.25 0.86 -7.97
CA TYR A 7 -13.38 2.32 -7.98
C TYR A 7 -14.66 2.82 -7.33
N ALA A 8 -15.78 2.10 -7.46
CA ALA A 8 -17.02 2.45 -6.77
C ALA A 8 -16.82 2.44 -5.25
N VAL A 9 -16.16 1.41 -4.70
CA VAL A 9 -15.83 1.34 -3.27
C VAL A 9 -14.83 2.44 -2.88
N LEU A 10 -13.78 2.67 -3.67
CA LEU A 10 -12.82 3.74 -3.38
C LEU A 10 -13.40 5.16 -3.53
N SER A 11 -14.51 5.34 -4.24
CA SER A 11 -15.15 6.66 -4.36
C SER A 11 -15.62 7.20 -3.00
N GLU A 12 -15.94 6.31 -2.05
CA GLU A 12 -16.38 6.64 -0.69
C GLU A 12 -15.30 7.27 0.19
N VAL A 13 -14.04 7.25 -0.22
CA VAL A 13 -12.93 7.89 0.51
C VAL A 13 -12.41 9.15 -0.20
N SER A 14 -12.99 9.50 -1.35
CA SER A 14 -12.58 10.66 -2.15
C SER A 14 -13.30 11.95 -1.71
N PRO A 15 -12.59 13.07 -1.52
CA PRO A 15 -13.21 14.38 -1.31
C PRO A 15 -14.01 14.82 -2.56
N PRO A 16 -15.18 15.47 -2.42
CA PRO A 16 -15.78 15.99 -1.18
C PRO A 16 -16.75 15.03 -0.46
N VAL A 17 -17.02 13.85 -1.03
CA VAL A 17 -18.12 12.98 -0.56
C VAL A 17 -17.72 12.18 0.68
N ALA A 18 -16.52 11.60 0.69
CA ALA A 18 -15.82 10.88 1.78
C ALA A 18 -16.64 10.47 3.04
N LEU A 19 -17.78 9.79 2.90
CA LEU A 19 -18.76 9.65 4.00
C LEU A 19 -18.19 8.85 5.19
N SER A 20 -17.39 7.83 4.90
CA SER A 20 -16.78 6.95 5.91
C SER A 20 -15.86 7.70 6.89
N PRO A 21 -14.86 8.50 6.45
CA PRO A 21 -14.07 9.30 7.38
C PRO A 21 -14.86 10.42 8.07
N PHE A 22 -15.92 10.95 7.47
CA PHE A 22 -16.82 11.90 8.14
C PHE A 22 -17.54 11.24 9.32
N ALA A 23 -18.11 10.05 9.13
CA ALA A 23 -18.77 9.28 10.19
C ALA A 23 -17.77 8.89 11.30
N ALA A 24 -16.57 8.43 10.93
CA ALA A 24 -15.52 8.11 11.89
C ALA A 24 -15.10 9.33 12.73
N ALA A 25 -14.99 10.52 12.11
CA ALA A 25 -14.70 11.76 12.82
C ALA A 25 -15.82 12.16 13.79
N ALA A 26 -17.09 11.97 13.41
CA ALA A 26 -18.24 12.27 14.26
C ALA A 26 -18.28 11.40 15.53
N ILE A 27 -17.91 10.12 15.43
CA ILE A 27 -17.87 9.19 16.58
C ILE A 27 -16.67 9.49 17.49
N THR A 28 -15.51 9.84 16.91
CA THR A 28 -14.26 10.05 17.66
C THR A 28 -14.07 11.49 18.15
N GLY A 29 -14.94 12.43 17.77
CA GLY A 29 -14.82 13.85 18.10
C GLY A 29 -13.70 14.58 17.34
N GLY A 30 -13.18 14.00 16.27
CA GLY A 30 -12.13 14.59 15.43
C GLY A 30 -12.65 15.65 14.46
N ASN A 31 -11.74 16.42 13.86
CA ASN A 31 -12.11 17.37 12.80
C ASN A 31 -12.43 16.60 11.50
N PRO A 32 -13.67 16.64 10.97
CA PRO A 32 -14.05 15.80 9.83
C PRO A 32 -13.26 16.09 8.55
N TYR A 33 -12.97 17.35 8.30
CA TYR A 33 -12.18 17.75 7.12
C TYR A 33 -10.74 17.21 7.21
N LYS A 34 -10.09 17.34 8.36
CA LYS A 34 -8.72 16.79 8.56
C LYS A 34 -8.71 15.28 8.43
N THR A 35 -9.67 14.58 9.04
CA THR A 35 -9.80 13.12 8.93
C THR A 35 -9.99 12.70 7.48
N MET A 36 -10.89 13.35 6.74
CA MET A 36 -11.08 13.13 5.30
C MET A 36 -9.78 13.29 4.50
N MET A 37 -9.06 14.40 4.69
CA MET A 37 -7.81 14.66 3.96
C MET A 37 -6.73 13.62 4.27
N LEU A 38 -6.62 13.19 5.53
CA LEU A 38 -5.69 12.12 5.92
C LEU A 38 -6.09 10.79 5.27
N THR A 39 -7.35 10.37 5.40
CA THR A 39 -7.84 9.13 4.79
C THR A 39 -7.59 9.13 3.29
N TRP A 40 -7.88 10.22 2.59
CA TRP A 40 -7.62 10.34 1.16
C TRP A 40 -6.13 10.19 0.83
N LYS A 41 -5.23 10.87 1.57
CA LYS A 41 -3.78 10.75 1.38
C LYS A 41 -3.29 9.30 1.51
N TYR A 42 -3.78 8.56 2.51
CA TYR A 42 -3.39 7.15 2.72
C TYR A 42 -4.07 6.18 1.74
N ALA A 43 -5.21 6.56 1.16
CA ALA A 43 -5.91 5.77 0.15
C ALA A 43 -5.35 5.96 -1.28
N LEU A 44 -4.60 7.04 -1.56
CA LEU A 44 -4.03 7.33 -2.88
C LEU A 44 -3.30 6.12 -3.51
N PRO A 45 -2.44 5.37 -2.79
CA PRO A 45 -1.82 4.15 -3.32
C PRO A 45 -2.80 3.08 -3.80
N CYS A 46 -3.95 2.95 -3.14
CA CYS A 46 -4.95 1.93 -3.47
C CYS A 46 -5.58 2.18 -4.85
N PHE A 47 -5.56 3.42 -5.36
CA PHE A 47 -6.03 3.73 -6.71
C PHE A 47 -5.19 3.07 -7.81
N LEU A 48 -4.01 2.51 -7.48
CA LEU A 48 -3.17 1.78 -8.43
C LEU A 48 -3.56 0.30 -8.56
N VAL A 49 -4.22 -0.28 -7.55
CA VAL A 49 -4.59 -1.71 -7.51
C VAL A 49 -5.48 -2.14 -8.69
N PRO A 50 -6.48 -1.35 -9.13
CA PRO A 50 -7.32 -1.73 -10.27
C PRO A 50 -6.57 -2.04 -11.56
N PHE A 51 -5.40 -1.42 -11.78
CA PHE A 51 -4.57 -1.65 -12.96
C PHE A 51 -3.95 -3.05 -12.99
N MET A 52 -3.87 -3.73 -11.84
CA MET A 52 -3.47 -5.13 -11.81
C MET A 52 -4.51 -6.00 -12.51
N PHE A 53 -5.80 -5.74 -12.28
CA PHE A 53 -6.90 -6.53 -12.84
C PHE A 53 -7.11 -6.32 -14.34
N THR A 54 -6.50 -5.31 -14.94
CA THR A 54 -6.61 -5.04 -16.39
C THR A 54 -5.54 -5.75 -17.21
N GLN A 55 -4.51 -6.30 -16.57
CA GLN A 55 -3.44 -7.02 -17.25
C GLN A 55 -3.72 -8.53 -17.27
N PRO A 56 -3.39 -9.25 -18.35
CA PRO A 56 -3.62 -10.69 -18.46
C PRO A 56 -3.04 -11.49 -17.28
N ASP A 57 -1.85 -11.10 -16.82
CA ASP A 57 -1.14 -11.79 -15.73
C ASP A 57 -1.70 -11.45 -14.33
N GLY A 58 -2.39 -10.31 -14.18
CA GLY A 58 -3.03 -9.92 -12.92
C GLY A 58 -4.41 -10.56 -12.70
N LEU A 59 -4.93 -11.31 -13.69
CA LEU A 59 -6.15 -12.12 -13.55
C LEU A 59 -5.99 -13.28 -12.56
N ALA A 60 -4.74 -13.67 -12.25
CA ALA A 60 -4.44 -14.68 -11.23
C ALA A 60 -4.99 -14.27 -9.84
N ILE A 61 -5.04 -12.97 -9.54
CA ILE A 61 -5.63 -12.44 -8.29
C ILE A 61 -7.15 -12.69 -8.26
N LEU A 62 -7.79 -12.71 -9.43
CA LEU A 62 -9.21 -12.99 -9.59
C LEU A 62 -9.50 -14.49 -9.77
N TRP A 63 -8.49 -15.33 -9.56
CA TRP A 63 -8.55 -16.78 -9.74
C TRP A 63 -9.12 -17.19 -11.11
N THR A 64 -8.84 -16.38 -12.13
CA THR A 64 -9.36 -16.61 -13.48
C THR A 64 -8.27 -17.29 -14.31
N GLY A 65 -8.35 -18.61 -14.47
CA GLY A 65 -7.41 -19.39 -15.28
C GLY A 65 -6.07 -19.72 -14.62
N SER A 66 -5.90 -19.43 -13.32
CA SER A 66 -4.67 -19.69 -12.56
C SER A 66 -4.81 -20.87 -11.60
N SER A 67 -3.69 -21.52 -11.31
CA SER A 67 -3.61 -22.53 -10.23
C SER A 67 -3.70 -21.87 -8.85
N ILE A 68 -4.10 -22.64 -7.83
CA ILE A 68 -4.20 -22.15 -6.44
C ILE A 68 -2.87 -21.52 -5.94
N PRO A 69 -1.69 -22.11 -6.19
CA PRO A 69 -0.42 -21.52 -5.76
C PRO A 69 -0.11 -20.17 -6.41
N GLU A 70 -0.41 -20.01 -7.70
CA GLU A 70 -0.19 -18.75 -8.42
C GLU A 70 -1.10 -17.64 -7.92
N ALA A 71 -2.39 -17.96 -7.68
CA ALA A 71 -3.34 -17.02 -7.12
C ALA A 71 -2.92 -16.56 -5.70
N ALA A 72 -2.43 -17.50 -4.87
CA ALA A 72 -1.93 -17.20 -3.54
C ALA A 72 -0.69 -16.29 -3.60
N LEU A 73 0.29 -16.60 -4.45
CA LEU A 73 1.50 -15.81 -4.63
C LEU A 73 1.19 -14.39 -5.12
N ALA A 74 0.32 -14.26 -6.13
CA ALA A 74 -0.10 -12.97 -6.66
C ALA A 74 -0.83 -12.14 -5.59
N SER A 75 -1.70 -12.78 -4.80
CA SER A 75 -2.43 -12.10 -3.71
C SER A 75 -1.49 -11.59 -2.61
N VAL A 76 -0.51 -12.40 -2.21
CA VAL A 76 0.49 -12.00 -1.20
C VAL A 76 1.36 -10.86 -1.72
N SER A 77 1.83 -10.96 -2.97
CA SER A 77 2.67 -9.92 -3.59
C SER A 77 1.92 -8.60 -3.70
N ALA A 78 0.65 -8.63 -4.13
CA ALA A 78 -0.23 -7.47 -4.17
C ALA A 78 -0.43 -6.85 -2.77
N ALA A 79 -0.67 -7.68 -1.74
CA ALA A 79 -0.83 -7.21 -0.37
C ALA A 79 0.42 -6.51 0.15
N VAL A 80 1.61 -7.10 -0.08
CA VAL A 80 2.90 -6.50 0.30
C VAL A 80 3.14 -5.21 -0.49
N GLY A 81 2.81 -5.17 -1.78
CA GLY A 81 2.92 -3.98 -2.62
C GLY A 81 2.08 -2.81 -2.09
N ILE A 82 0.82 -3.07 -1.72
CA ILE A 82 -0.06 -2.06 -1.11
C ILE A 82 0.52 -1.55 0.21
N ILE A 83 0.97 -2.45 1.09
CA ILE A 83 1.60 -2.07 2.36
C ILE A 83 2.82 -1.18 2.11
N ALA A 84 3.68 -1.55 1.15
CA ALA A 84 4.87 -0.79 0.79
C ALA A 84 4.51 0.64 0.33
N LEU A 85 3.54 0.78 -0.56
CA LEU A 85 3.13 2.09 -1.06
C LEU A 85 2.47 2.95 0.01
N VAL A 86 1.58 2.38 0.82
CA VAL A 86 0.91 3.10 1.91
C VAL A 86 1.94 3.55 2.95
N ALA A 87 2.91 2.70 3.29
CA ALA A 87 3.99 3.05 4.20
C ALA A 87 4.92 4.12 3.61
N GLY A 88 5.24 4.04 2.32
CA GLY A 88 6.04 5.03 1.61
C GLY A 88 5.35 6.41 1.52
N VAL A 89 4.08 6.46 1.11
CA VAL A 89 3.32 7.72 1.06
C VAL A 89 3.06 8.27 2.47
N GLY A 90 2.76 7.37 3.41
CA GLY A 90 2.50 7.64 4.81
C GLY A 90 3.73 8.11 5.60
N GLY A 91 4.92 7.73 5.18
CA GLY A 91 6.17 8.04 5.86
C GLY A 91 6.43 7.18 7.11
N TYR A 92 5.75 6.04 7.23
CA TYR A 92 5.81 5.18 8.42
C TYR A 92 5.54 3.73 8.03
N LEU A 93 6.43 2.82 8.46
CA LEU A 93 6.22 1.37 8.35
C LEU A 93 6.23 0.75 9.75
N LEU A 94 7.41 0.56 10.34
CA LEU A 94 7.60 0.17 11.74
C LEU A 94 8.07 1.37 12.58
N GLN A 95 8.81 2.28 11.95
CA GLN A 95 9.29 3.54 12.48
C GLN A 95 9.14 4.63 11.40
N PRO A 96 9.29 5.93 11.75
CA PRO A 96 9.32 7.00 10.76
C PRO A 96 10.36 6.72 9.67
N THR A 97 9.94 6.75 8.41
CA THR A 97 10.79 6.41 7.26
C THR A 97 11.70 7.57 6.88
N ASN A 98 12.96 7.28 6.57
CA ASN A 98 13.85 8.27 5.94
C ASN A 98 13.55 8.40 4.44
N LEU A 99 14.08 9.42 3.77
CA LEU A 99 13.84 9.64 2.34
C LEU A 99 14.24 8.44 1.47
N VAL A 100 15.36 7.78 1.80
CA VAL A 100 15.84 6.59 1.07
C VAL A 100 14.89 5.40 1.25
N GLU A 101 14.45 5.13 2.49
CA GLU A 101 13.48 4.07 2.78
C GLU A 101 12.16 4.34 2.07
N ARG A 102 11.74 5.60 2.03
CA ARG A 102 10.54 6.03 1.32
C ARG A 102 10.62 5.77 -0.17
N VAL A 103 11.76 6.07 -0.81
CA VAL A 103 11.98 5.77 -2.23
C VAL A 103 11.96 4.26 -2.47
N PHE A 104 12.60 3.46 -1.62
CA PHE A 104 12.59 2.00 -1.74
C PHE A 104 11.19 1.41 -1.56
N LEU A 105 10.41 1.90 -0.60
CA LEU A 105 9.03 1.47 -0.37
C LEU A 105 8.12 1.83 -1.54
N ILE A 106 8.24 3.04 -2.09
CA ILE A 106 7.43 3.46 -3.24
C ILE A 106 7.83 2.68 -4.49
N ALA A 107 9.12 2.61 -4.81
CA ALA A 107 9.60 1.88 -5.98
C ALA A 107 9.31 0.38 -5.89
N GLY A 108 9.55 -0.23 -4.73
CA GLY A 108 9.27 -1.65 -4.49
C GLY A 108 7.78 -1.96 -4.55
N GLY A 109 6.94 -1.09 -3.99
CA GLY A 109 5.49 -1.23 -4.07
C GLY A 109 4.94 -1.08 -5.49
N LEU A 110 5.47 -0.15 -6.30
CA LEU A 110 5.10 -0.02 -7.71
C LEU A 110 5.51 -1.25 -8.53
N LEU A 111 6.68 -1.82 -8.26
CA LEU A 111 7.14 -3.05 -8.90
C LEU A 111 6.28 -4.25 -8.51
N LEU A 112 5.86 -4.37 -7.25
CA LEU A 112 4.95 -5.44 -6.79
C LEU A 112 3.52 -5.31 -7.34
N LEU A 113 3.12 -4.12 -7.80
CA LEU A 113 1.87 -3.95 -8.53
C LEU A 113 2.00 -4.33 -10.02
N ALA A 114 3.23 -4.36 -10.57
CA ALA A 114 3.48 -4.81 -11.92
C ALA A 114 3.56 -6.35 -11.92
N PRO A 115 2.63 -7.06 -12.56
CA PRO A 115 2.67 -8.51 -12.56
C PRO A 115 3.92 -9.02 -13.30
N GLY A 116 4.60 -9.99 -12.70
CA GLY A 116 5.75 -10.67 -13.30
C GLY A 116 6.80 -11.05 -12.25
N LEU A 117 7.30 -12.29 -12.34
CA LEU A 117 8.25 -12.84 -11.36
C LEU A 117 9.49 -11.95 -11.13
N GLY A 118 10.03 -11.33 -12.19
CA GLY A 118 11.17 -10.43 -12.07
C GLY A 118 10.84 -9.15 -11.29
N ALA A 119 9.66 -8.59 -11.51
CA ALA A 119 9.18 -7.40 -10.82
C ALA A 119 8.86 -7.72 -9.35
N ASP A 120 8.24 -8.87 -9.09
CA ASP A 120 7.95 -9.36 -7.74
C ASP A 120 9.23 -9.55 -6.92
N ILE A 121 10.26 -10.18 -7.49
CA ILE A 121 11.55 -10.39 -6.81
C ILE A 121 12.23 -9.05 -6.52
N ALA A 122 12.29 -8.14 -7.51
CA ALA A 122 12.90 -6.83 -7.34
C ALA A 122 12.15 -5.98 -6.31
N GLY A 123 10.81 -6.02 -6.35
CA GLY A 123 9.94 -5.31 -5.44
C GLY A 123 10.02 -5.82 -3.99
N LEU A 124 10.01 -7.15 -3.80
CA LEU A 124 10.24 -7.78 -2.50
C LEU A 124 11.63 -7.45 -1.95
N ALA A 125 12.66 -7.41 -2.80
CA ALA A 125 14.01 -7.04 -2.38
C ALA A 125 14.06 -5.60 -1.87
N LEU A 126 13.45 -4.64 -2.58
CA LEU A 126 13.38 -3.24 -2.15
C LEU A 126 12.59 -3.06 -0.86
N PHE A 127 11.43 -3.71 -0.75
CA PHE A 127 10.63 -3.72 0.47
C PHE A 127 11.43 -4.31 1.65
N GLY A 128 12.08 -5.45 1.43
CA GLY A 128 12.92 -6.13 2.42
C GLY A 128 14.10 -5.27 2.88
N MET A 129 14.77 -4.56 1.97
CA MET A 129 15.84 -3.62 2.32
C MET A 129 15.35 -2.46 3.19
N ALA A 130 14.20 -1.87 2.86
CA ALA A 130 13.59 -0.81 3.67
C ALA A 130 13.19 -1.33 5.06
N ALA A 131 12.52 -2.48 5.13
CA ALA A 131 12.11 -3.10 6.39
C ALA A 131 13.31 -3.51 7.25
N ALA A 132 14.34 -4.10 6.66
CA ALA A 132 15.58 -4.47 7.34
C ALA A 132 16.31 -3.25 7.88
N SER A 133 16.45 -2.19 7.07
CA SER A 133 17.02 -0.89 7.52
C SER A 133 16.30 -0.36 8.76
N GLN A 134 14.96 -0.42 8.77
CA GLN A 134 14.17 0.00 9.94
C GLN A 134 14.36 -0.91 11.14
N LEU A 135 14.42 -2.24 10.96
CA LEU A 135 14.65 -3.18 12.05
C LEU A 135 16.05 -2.99 12.67
N PHE A 136 17.08 -2.76 11.85
CA PHE A 136 18.43 -2.46 12.35
C PHE A 136 18.50 -1.11 13.08
N ARG A 137 17.76 -0.10 12.61
CA ARG A 137 17.65 1.20 13.31
C ARG A 137 16.88 1.09 14.61
N ALA A 138 15.79 0.31 14.64
CA ALA A 138 14.98 0.08 15.83
C ALA A 138 15.75 -0.65 16.94
N ARG A 139 16.71 -1.51 16.55
CA ARG A 139 17.62 -2.22 17.47
C ARG A 139 18.77 -1.37 17.99
N ARG A 140 18.98 -0.15 17.49
CA ARG A 140 19.90 0.81 18.09
C ARG A 140 19.14 1.57 19.17
N PRO A 141 19.23 1.20 20.47
CA PRO A 141 18.70 2.03 21.53
C PRO A 141 19.35 3.41 21.43
N ALA A 142 18.56 4.46 21.66
CA ALA A 142 19.02 5.84 21.69
C ALA A 142 20.23 5.97 22.63
N THR A 143 21.44 5.95 22.07
CA THR A 143 22.70 6.11 22.83
C THR A 143 23.26 7.51 22.59
N ALA A 144 22.40 8.54 22.51
CA ALA A 144 22.84 9.91 22.27
C ALA A 144 21.78 10.97 22.61
N ALA A 145 21.28 10.94 23.84
CA ALA A 145 20.63 12.11 24.45
C ALA A 145 21.02 12.13 25.93
N ALA A 146 22.28 12.51 26.18
CA ALA A 146 22.80 12.95 27.47
C ALA A 146 23.12 14.44 27.34
#